data_AF-A0AAD8FVI3-F1
#
_entry.id   AF-A0AAD8FVI3-F1
#
_cell.length_a   1.000
_cell.length_b   1.000
_cell.length_c   1.000
_cell.angle_alpha   90.00
_cell.angle_beta   90.00
_cell.angle_gamma   90.00
#
_symmetry.space_group_name_H-M   'P 1'
#
loop_
_entity.id
_entity.type
_entity.pdbx_description
1 polymer ?
#
loop_
_entity_poly.entity_id
_entity_poly.type
_entity_poly.pdbx_seq_one_letter_code
_entity_poly.pdbx_strand_id
1 'polypeptide(L)'
;MEFAAAATTAWRQVTSFQSVNFCAEQPRDRMSGSRVIRLDLASLQRAGQDPVHLLPCEIEHDGPANVNRYFSPAVKETKSEMSVSFRGRGLKGQEVSVPQGYSGMVLKEDHKPISEDEDRSLRVRSTFSTLTCWNLETPPSSDDGVVMAMNWPVIAEAIHAPIED
;
A
#
# COMPACT_ATOMS: atom_id res chain seq x y z
N MET A 1 -4.04 12.48 25.12
CA MET A 1 -4.61 11.12 24.95
C MET A 1 -5.36 10.96 23.62
N GLU A 2 -5.10 11.81 22.61
CA GLU A 2 -5.89 11.88 21.37
C GLU A 2 -5.09 11.51 20.11
N PHE A 3 -3.75 11.42 20.20
CA PHE A 3 -2.86 11.07 19.08
C PHE A 3 -2.94 9.59 18.67
N ALA A 4 -3.32 8.68 19.58
CA ALA A 4 -3.39 7.24 19.29
C ALA A 4 -4.66 6.83 18.51
N ALA A 5 -5.75 7.61 18.63
CA ALA A 5 -7.02 7.27 18.00
C ALA A 5 -7.02 7.53 16.48
N ALA A 6 -6.44 8.65 16.03
CA ALA A 6 -6.32 8.98 14.61
C ALA A 6 -5.42 7.97 13.86
N ALA A 7 -4.36 7.49 14.52
CA ALA A 7 -3.46 6.49 13.98
C ALA A 7 -4.04 5.07 13.92
N THR A 8 -5.23 4.80 14.47
CA THR A 8 -5.84 3.45 14.42
C THR A 8 -6.91 3.36 13.32
N THR A 9 -7.59 4.46 12.99
CA THR A 9 -8.66 4.48 11.97
C THR A 9 -8.11 4.48 10.55
N ALA A 10 -6.89 5.00 10.33
CA ALA A 10 -6.25 5.03 9.01
C ALA A 10 -5.75 3.65 8.52
N TRP A 11 -5.79 2.60 9.35
CA TRP A 11 -5.18 1.30 9.04
C TRP A 11 -6.18 0.22 8.63
N ARG A 12 -7.45 0.57 8.39
CA ARG A 12 -8.48 -0.37 7.91
C ARG A 12 -8.66 -0.42 6.40
N GLN A 13 -8.00 0.48 5.63
CA GLN A 13 -8.22 0.62 4.18
C GLN A 13 -6.97 0.39 3.33
N VAL A 14 -5.93 -0.22 3.90
CA VAL A 14 -4.92 -0.91 3.11
C VAL A 14 -5.01 -2.37 3.47
N THR A 15 -5.30 -3.21 2.48
CA THR A 15 -5.19 -4.65 2.59
C THR A 15 -3.78 -4.99 3.12
N SER A 16 -3.71 -5.22 4.44
CA SER A 16 -2.59 -5.85 5.15
C SER A 16 -1.20 -5.38 4.72
N PHE A 17 -0.76 -4.19 5.14
CA PHE A 17 0.67 -3.91 5.29
C PHE A 17 1.18 -4.67 6.52
N GLN A 18 1.59 -5.92 6.31
CA GLN A 18 2.48 -6.58 7.26
C GLN A 18 3.90 -6.16 6.90
N SER A 19 4.59 -5.53 7.84
CA SER A 19 6.03 -5.31 7.75
C SER A 19 6.70 -6.68 7.77
N VAL A 20 7.10 -7.20 6.61
CA VAL A 20 7.83 -8.47 6.52
C VAL A 20 9.31 -8.13 6.69
N ASN A 21 9.82 -8.23 7.92
CA ASN A 21 11.26 -8.20 8.15
C ASN A 21 11.87 -9.44 7.49
N PHE A 22 12.70 -9.22 6.47
CA PHE A 22 13.38 -10.28 5.75
C PHE A 22 14.58 -10.75 6.57
N CYS A 23 14.36 -11.74 7.44
CA CYS A 23 15.45 -12.49 8.06
C CYS A 23 15.60 -13.80 7.28
N ALA A 24 16.73 -13.97 6.59
CA ALA A 24 17.06 -15.23 5.94
C ALA A 24 17.35 -16.27 7.03
N GLU A 25 16.33 -17.01 7.48
CA GLU A 25 16.49 -18.05 8.50
C GLU A 25 16.81 -19.42 7.88
N GLN A 26 17.86 -20.04 8.42
CA GLN A 26 18.28 -21.43 8.24
C GLN A 26 17.20 -22.41 8.75
N PRO A 27 17.17 -23.68 8.26
CA PRO A 27 16.08 -24.60 8.54
C PRO A 27 16.05 -24.99 10.02
N ARG A 28 15.10 -24.44 10.78
CA ARG A 28 14.79 -24.87 12.14
C ARG A 28 13.60 -25.82 12.16
N ASP A 29 13.71 -26.80 13.05
CA ASP A 29 12.74 -27.87 13.30
C ASP A 29 11.35 -27.30 13.62
N ARG A 30 10.32 -27.88 13.02
CA ARG A 30 8.96 -27.32 12.94
C ARG A 30 8.28 -27.36 14.31
N MET A 31 8.10 -26.20 14.96
CA MET A 31 7.16 -26.06 16.07
C MET A 31 5.72 -26.07 15.52
N SER A 32 4.95 -27.06 15.95
CA SER A 32 3.54 -27.26 15.59
C SER A 32 2.71 -26.08 16.09
N GLY A 33 2.15 -25.28 15.17
CA GLY A 33 1.20 -24.20 15.46
C GLY A 33 1.45 -22.83 14.80
N SER A 34 2.59 -22.61 14.13
CA SER A 34 2.86 -21.32 13.48
C SER A 34 2.36 -21.30 12.03
N ARG A 35 1.29 -20.55 11.77
CA ARG A 35 0.80 -20.28 10.41
C ARG A 35 1.79 -19.43 9.62
N VAL A 36 2.15 -19.86 8.42
CA VAL A 36 3.09 -19.15 7.54
C VAL A 36 2.33 -18.52 6.37
N ILE A 37 2.66 -17.27 6.04
CA ILE A 37 2.26 -16.63 4.79
C ILE A 37 3.48 -16.64 3.87
N ARG A 38 3.37 -17.34 2.74
CA ARG A 38 4.42 -17.45 1.74
C ARG A 38 4.16 -16.46 0.62
N LEU A 39 5.17 -15.71 0.25
CA LEU A 39 5.14 -14.82 -0.91
C LEU A 39 5.84 -15.50 -2.09
N ASP A 40 5.13 -15.71 -3.19
CA ASP A 40 5.72 -16.15 -4.46
C ASP A 40 6.49 -15.00 -5.10
N LEU A 41 7.77 -14.86 -4.76
CA LEU A 41 8.64 -13.83 -5.35
C LEU A 41 8.91 -14.04 -6.84
N ALA A 42 8.75 -15.25 -7.37
CA ALA A 42 8.94 -15.49 -8.82
C ALA A 42 7.86 -14.76 -9.64
N SER A 43 6.68 -14.51 -9.04
CA SER A 43 5.63 -13.70 -9.67
C SER A 43 6.05 -12.23 -9.91
N LEU A 44 7.05 -11.71 -9.19
CA LEU A 44 7.56 -10.34 -9.38
C LEU A 44 8.10 -10.12 -10.80
N GLN A 45 8.75 -11.13 -11.40
CA GLN A 45 9.30 -11.03 -12.76
C GLN A 45 8.24 -10.84 -13.85
N ARG A 46 7.00 -11.25 -13.55
CA ARG A 46 5.85 -11.14 -14.47
C ARG A 46 4.92 -9.97 -14.10
N ALA A 47 5.18 -9.31 -12.98
CA ALA A 47 4.34 -8.23 -12.48
C ALA A 47 4.53 -6.97 -13.34
N GLY A 48 3.43 -6.44 -13.87
CA GLY A 48 3.43 -5.14 -14.53
C GLY A 48 3.48 -3.99 -13.53
N GLN A 49 3.45 -2.76 -14.05
CA GLN A 49 3.22 -1.56 -13.25
C GLN A 49 1.78 -1.09 -13.40
N ASP A 50 1.11 -0.87 -12.29
CA ASP A 50 -0.27 -0.37 -12.27
C ASP A 50 -0.33 1.03 -11.63
N PRO A 51 -1.13 1.96 -12.17
CA PRO A 51 -1.46 3.20 -11.49
C PRO A 51 -2.24 2.92 -10.20
N VAL A 52 -1.82 3.52 -9.09
CA VAL A 52 -2.48 3.40 -7.79
C VAL A 52 -3.03 4.74 -7.35
N HIS A 53 -4.30 4.77 -6.95
CA HIS A 53 -4.98 5.96 -6.46
C HIS A 53 -5.53 5.71 -5.06
N LEU A 54 -5.17 6.59 -4.12
CA LEU A 54 -5.76 6.62 -2.78
C LEU A 54 -6.85 7.69 -2.74
N LEU A 55 -8.10 7.28 -2.60
CA LEU A 55 -9.25 8.17 -2.58
C LEU A 55 -9.61 8.60 -1.14
N PRO A 56 -10.15 9.81 -0.92
CA PRO A 56 -10.57 10.29 0.40
C PRO A 56 -11.98 9.78 0.75
N CYS A 57 -12.26 8.52 0.44
CA CYS A 57 -13.54 7.88 0.70
C CYS A 57 -13.41 6.36 0.71
N GLU A 58 -14.32 5.71 1.44
CA GLU A 58 -14.47 4.26 1.43
C GLU A 58 -15.44 3.85 0.30
N ILE A 59 -15.09 2.79 -0.42
CA ILE A 59 -15.93 2.18 -1.45
C ILE A 59 -16.23 0.75 -0.99
N GLU A 60 -17.49 0.46 -0.67
CA GLU A 60 -17.89 -0.87 -0.16
C GLU A 60 -17.70 -2.00 -1.19
N HIS A 61 -17.69 -1.67 -2.47
CA HIS A 61 -17.49 -2.64 -3.53
C HIS A 61 -16.00 -2.98 -3.70
N ASP A 62 -15.64 -4.23 -3.37
CA ASP A 62 -14.32 -4.81 -3.67
C ASP A 62 -14.40 -5.68 -4.92
N GLY A 63 -13.97 -5.13 -6.06
CA GLY A 63 -14.06 -5.80 -7.36
C GLY A 63 -13.56 -4.95 -8.52
N PRO A 64 -13.65 -5.47 -9.76
CA PRO A 64 -13.24 -4.73 -10.95
C PRO A 64 -14.05 -3.45 -11.14
N ALA A 65 -13.37 -2.36 -11.47
CA ALA A 65 -13.98 -1.07 -11.80
C ALA A 65 -13.43 -0.53 -13.13
N ASN A 66 -14.29 0.17 -13.87
CA ASN A 66 -13.94 0.76 -15.18
C ASN A 66 -13.16 2.08 -15.05
N VAL A 67 -12.05 2.07 -14.29
CA VAL A 67 -11.24 3.26 -13.97
C VAL A 67 -10.78 3.98 -15.24
N ASN A 68 -10.28 3.24 -16.24
CA ASN A 68 -9.81 3.79 -17.51
C ASN A 68 -10.91 4.44 -18.37
N ARG A 69 -12.18 4.14 -18.10
CA ARG A 69 -13.31 4.75 -18.82
C ARG A 69 -13.82 6.02 -18.14
N TYR A 70 -13.79 6.07 -16.81
CA TYR A 70 -14.47 7.12 -16.04
C TYR A 70 -13.53 8.03 -15.25
N PHE A 71 -12.49 7.47 -14.64
CA PHE A 71 -11.62 8.21 -13.73
C PHE A 71 -10.39 8.76 -14.46
N SER A 72 -9.57 7.90 -15.07
CA SER A 72 -8.30 8.30 -15.69
C SER A 72 -8.46 9.39 -16.76
N PRO A 73 -9.44 9.31 -17.69
CA PRO A 73 -9.64 10.36 -18.69
C PRO A 73 -10.18 11.69 -18.12
N ALA A 74 -10.75 11.66 -16.92
CA ALA A 74 -11.30 12.84 -16.26
C ALA A 74 -10.26 13.58 -15.39
N VAL A 75 -9.09 12.97 -15.17
CA VAL A 75 -7.98 13.60 -14.47
C VAL A 75 -7.45 14.76 -15.32
N LYS A 76 -7.44 15.95 -14.74
CA LYS A 76 -6.84 17.16 -15.30
C LYS A 76 -5.54 17.42 -14.58
N GLU A 77 -4.45 17.39 -15.31
CA GLU A 77 -3.12 17.68 -14.79
C GLU A 77 -2.61 19.00 -15.36
N THR A 78 -2.19 19.89 -14.47
CA THR A 78 -1.52 21.14 -14.79
C THR A 78 -0.16 21.14 -14.10
N LYS A 79 0.71 22.11 -14.42
CA LYS A 79 2.06 22.20 -13.85
C LYS A 79 2.11 22.23 -12.31
N SER A 80 1.02 22.63 -11.65
CA SER A 80 0.95 22.81 -10.20
C SER A 80 -0.13 21.99 -9.51
N GLU A 81 -1.04 21.36 -10.25
CA GLU A 81 -2.23 20.76 -9.66
C GLU A 81 -2.79 19.62 -10.51
N MET A 82 -3.10 18.50 -9.85
CA MET A 82 -3.91 17.41 -10.40
C MET A 82 -5.33 17.50 -9.82
N SER A 83 -6.35 17.34 -10.65
CA SER A 83 -7.75 17.39 -10.20
C SER A 83 -8.65 16.42 -10.95
N VAL A 84 -9.69 15.91 -10.30
CA VAL A 84 -10.70 15.01 -10.90
C VAL A 84 -12.02 15.16 -10.16
N SER A 85 -13.14 14.74 -10.77
CA SER A 85 -14.41 14.61 -10.06
C SER A 85 -14.71 13.13 -9.81
N PHE A 86 -15.03 12.79 -8.56
CA PHE A 86 -15.52 11.47 -8.19
C PHE A 86 -16.88 11.60 -7.52
N ARG A 87 -17.90 10.93 -8.08
CA ARG A 87 -19.30 11.01 -7.60
C ARG A 87 -19.82 12.46 -7.49
N GLY A 88 -19.39 13.34 -8.42
CA GLY A 88 -19.78 14.75 -8.44
C GLY A 88 -19.01 15.65 -7.47
N ARG A 89 -18.05 15.11 -6.72
CA ARG A 89 -17.23 15.87 -5.77
C ARG A 89 -15.85 16.14 -6.37
N GLY A 90 -15.36 17.36 -6.22
CA GLY A 90 -14.03 17.75 -6.70
C GLY A 90 -12.93 17.21 -5.80
N LEU A 91 -11.97 16.50 -6.39
CA LEU A 91 -10.77 16.01 -5.73
C LEU A 91 -9.55 16.76 -6.25
N LYS A 92 -8.59 16.99 -5.38
CA LYS A 92 -7.26 17.50 -5.69
C LYS A 92 -6.24 16.42 -5.39
N GLY A 93 -5.31 16.21 -6.32
CA GLY A 93 -4.37 15.10 -6.31
C GLY A 93 -2.93 15.56 -6.22
N GLN A 94 -2.10 14.73 -5.62
CA GLN A 94 -0.65 14.85 -5.66
C GLN A 94 -0.04 13.47 -5.84
N GLU A 95 0.99 13.37 -6.68
CA GLU A 95 1.80 12.17 -6.77
C GLU A 95 2.74 12.07 -5.56
N VAL A 96 2.73 10.90 -4.91
CA VAL A 96 3.58 10.56 -3.78
C VAL A 96 4.48 9.41 -4.22
N SER A 97 5.79 9.64 -4.21
CA SER A 97 6.77 8.61 -4.54
C SER A 97 6.97 7.66 -3.37
N VAL A 98 7.16 6.38 -3.70
CA VAL A 98 7.66 5.39 -2.74
C VAL A 98 9.10 5.78 -2.34
N PRO A 99 9.51 5.61 -1.07
CA PRO A 99 10.84 5.99 -0.61
C PRO A 99 11.97 5.29 -1.37
N GLN A 100 13.11 5.96 -1.49
CA GLN A 100 14.27 5.41 -2.18
C GLN A 100 14.70 4.08 -1.55
N GLY A 101 14.99 3.08 -2.39
CA GLY A 101 15.33 1.72 -1.94
C GLY A 101 14.13 0.82 -1.69
N TYR A 102 12.90 1.34 -1.79
CA TYR A 102 11.66 0.59 -1.63
C TYR A 102 10.88 0.49 -2.95
N SER A 103 10.00 -0.51 -3.03
CA SER A 103 9.05 -0.69 -4.13
C SER A 103 7.67 -0.97 -3.58
N GLY A 104 6.64 -0.37 -4.18
CA GLY A 104 5.26 -0.73 -3.93
C GLY A 104 4.91 -2.06 -4.60
N MET A 105 4.14 -2.91 -3.92
CA MET A 105 3.65 -4.18 -4.43
C MET A 105 2.16 -4.35 -4.14
N VAL A 106 1.39 -4.76 -5.14
CA VAL A 106 0.00 -5.18 -4.98
C VAL A 106 -0.01 -6.69 -4.90
N LEU A 107 -0.37 -7.22 -3.73
CA LEU A 107 -0.41 -8.66 -3.48
C LEU A 107 -1.82 -9.21 -3.71
N LYS A 108 -1.90 -10.43 -4.22
CA LYS A 108 -3.15 -11.17 -4.38
C LYS A 108 -3.03 -12.56 -3.76
N GLU A 109 -4.03 -12.90 -2.95
CA GLU A 109 -4.27 -14.27 -2.52
C GLU A 109 -5.23 -14.94 -3.53
N ASP A 110 -4.76 -15.98 -4.22
CA ASP A 110 -5.58 -16.66 -5.22
C ASP A 110 -6.48 -17.73 -4.62
N HIS A 111 -6.05 -18.32 -3.51
CA HIS A 111 -6.79 -19.34 -2.79
C HIS A 111 -7.06 -18.86 -1.38
N LYS A 112 -8.34 -18.67 -1.05
CA LYS A 112 -8.74 -18.41 0.33
C LYS A 112 -8.54 -19.72 1.12
N PRO A 113 -7.79 -19.70 2.23
CA PRO A 113 -7.59 -20.90 3.03
C PRO A 113 -8.92 -21.45 3.52
N ILE A 114 -9.07 -22.78 3.47
CA ILE A 114 -10.31 -23.48 3.81
C ILE A 114 -10.41 -23.68 5.33
N SER A 115 -9.27 -23.77 6.02
CA SER A 115 -9.16 -23.83 7.48
C SER A 115 -8.16 -22.79 8.00
N GLU A 116 -8.23 -22.52 9.30
CA GLU A 116 -7.33 -21.55 9.94
C GLU A 116 -5.86 -22.01 9.98
N ASP A 117 -5.65 -23.33 9.91
CA ASP A 117 -4.35 -24.02 9.96
C ASP A 117 -3.62 -24.10 8.60
N GLU A 118 -4.28 -23.69 7.51
CA GLU A 118 -3.69 -23.78 6.17
C GLU A 118 -2.68 -22.65 5.92
N ASP A 119 -1.49 -23.02 5.42
CA ASP A 119 -0.47 -22.07 4.95
C ASP A 119 -1.07 -21.20 3.83
N ARG A 120 -0.84 -19.88 3.92
CA ARG A 120 -1.33 -18.92 2.91
C ARG A 120 -0.27 -18.65 1.87
N SER A 121 -0.70 -18.45 0.62
CA SER A 121 0.19 -18.04 -0.47
C SER A 121 -0.31 -16.75 -1.10
N LEU A 122 0.59 -15.76 -1.16
CA LEU A 122 0.38 -14.50 -1.84
C LEU A 122 1.27 -14.47 -3.09
N ARG A 123 0.74 -13.91 -4.17
CA ARG A 123 1.56 -13.56 -5.34
C ARG A 123 1.56 -12.05 -5.57
N VAL A 124 2.60 -11.57 -6.22
CA VAL A 124 2.68 -10.21 -6.73
C VAL A 124 1.80 -10.10 -7.98
N ARG A 125 0.81 -9.22 -7.94
CA ARG A 125 -0.06 -8.90 -9.08
C ARG A 125 0.56 -7.79 -9.94
N SER A 126 1.01 -6.74 -9.29
CA SER A 126 1.62 -5.57 -9.93
C SER A 126 2.52 -4.83 -8.93
N THR A 127 3.32 -3.91 -9.47
CA THR A 127 4.21 -3.04 -8.71
C THR A 127 3.91 -1.57 -8.99
N PHE A 128 4.38 -0.68 -8.14
CA PHE A 128 4.31 0.75 -8.37
C PHE A 128 5.47 1.47 -7.68
N SER A 129 5.95 2.54 -8.30
CA SER A 129 6.97 3.43 -7.73
C SER A 129 6.37 4.73 -7.19
N THR A 130 5.15 5.08 -7.63
CA THR A 130 4.39 6.24 -7.19
C THR A 130 2.93 5.86 -6.98
N LEU A 131 2.23 6.62 -6.14
CA LEU A 131 0.78 6.56 -6.00
C LEU A 131 0.21 7.98 -6.01
N THR A 132 -0.99 8.16 -6.55
CA THR A 132 -1.69 9.44 -6.46
C THR A 132 -2.53 9.48 -5.20
N CYS A 133 -2.20 10.39 -4.29
CA CYS A 133 -3.05 10.70 -3.14
C CYS A 133 -4.07 11.76 -3.55
N TRP A 134 -5.34 11.54 -3.20
CA TRP A 134 -6.43 12.46 -3.49
C TRP A 134 -7.07 12.97 -2.20
N ASN A 135 -7.23 14.29 -2.10
CA ASN A 135 -7.96 14.96 -1.03
C ASN A 135 -9.21 15.66 -1.58
N LEU A 136 -10.17 15.89 -0.69
CA LEU A 136 -11.38 16.63 -1.02
C LEU A 136 -11.08 18.13 -1.04
N GLU A 137 -11.35 18.77 -2.17
CA GLU A 137 -11.29 20.23 -2.40
C GLU A 137 -9.92 20.93 -2.19
N THR A 138 -9.04 20.37 -1.35
CA THR A 138 -7.71 20.87 -1.01
C THR A 138 -6.65 19.87 -1.48
N PRO A 139 -5.50 20.31 -2.01
CA PRO A 139 -4.41 19.41 -2.37
C PRO A 139 -3.88 18.65 -1.15
N PRO A 140 -3.34 17.43 -1.32
CA PRO A 140 -2.50 16.80 -0.31
C PRO A 140 -1.33 17.70 0.10
N SER A 141 -0.86 17.49 1.32
CA SER A 141 0.15 18.28 2.03
C SER A 141 1.11 17.37 2.78
N SER A 142 2.13 17.94 3.42
CA SER A 142 3.06 17.20 4.28
C SER A 142 2.40 16.58 5.52
N ASP A 143 1.25 17.09 5.92
CA ASP A 143 0.55 16.68 7.15
C ASP A 143 -0.43 15.52 6.90
N ASP A 144 -0.60 15.12 5.64
CA ASP A 144 -1.42 13.98 5.28
C ASP A 144 -0.75 12.66 5.73
N GLY A 145 -1.52 11.81 6.40
CA GLY A 145 -0.99 10.61 7.05
C GLY A 145 -0.20 9.68 6.12
N VAL A 146 -0.60 9.56 4.85
CA VAL A 146 0.16 8.74 3.87
C VAL A 146 1.46 9.42 3.45
N VAL A 147 1.49 10.74 3.31
CA VAL A 147 2.73 11.47 3.01
C VAL A 147 3.70 11.36 4.19
N MET A 148 3.20 11.52 5.42
CA MET A 148 3.99 11.31 6.63
C MET A 148 4.51 9.87 6.74
N ALA A 149 3.68 8.87 6.40
CA ALA A 149 4.04 7.46 6.48
C ALA A 149 5.19 7.09 5.52
N MET A 150 5.32 7.77 4.38
CA MET A 150 6.45 7.56 3.47
C MET A 150 7.81 7.96 4.09
N ASN A 151 7.84 8.76 5.15
CA ASN A 151 9.07 9.08 5.86
C ASN A 151 9.47 7.99 6.89
N TRP A 152 8.55 7.09 7.25
CA TRP A 152 8.79 6.06 8.27
C TRP A 152 9.95 5.12 7.96
N PRO A 153 10.16 4.63 6.72
CA PRO A 153 11.23 3.66 6.46
C PRO A 153 12.63 4.18 6.82
N VAL A 154 12.91 5.47 6.57
CA VAL A 154 14.17 6.12 6.95
C VAL A 154 14.37 6.13 8.46
N ILE A 155 13.30 6.42 9.21
CA ILE A 155 13.33 6.41 10.68
C ILE A 155 13.52 4.97 11.19
N ALA A 156 12.82 4.01 10.60
CA ALA A 156 12.91 2.60 10.96
C ALA A 156 14.33 2.05 10.72
N GLU A 157 14.98 2.40 9.61
CA GLU A 157 16.36 2.01 9.32
C GLU A 157 17.31 2.50 10.41
N ALA A 158 17.21 3.77 10.83
CA ALA A 158 18.05 4.33 11.89
C ALA A 158 17.83 3.66 13.25
N ILE A 159 16.57 3.33 13.59
CA ILE A 159 16.24 2.69 14.89
C ILE A 159 16.75 1.25 14.95
N HIS A 160 16.68 0.51 13.84
CA HIS A 160 17.00 -0.91 13.80
C HIS A 160 18.42 -1.19 13.28
N ALA A 161 19.23 -0.16 13.04
CA ALA A 161 20.62 -0.30 12.68
C ALA A 161 21.38 -1.07 13.79
N PRO A 162 22.34 -1.94 13.42
CA PRO A 162 23.17 -2.63 14.41
C PRO A 162 23.99 -1.62 15.20
N ILE A 163 24.22 -1.91 16.49
CA ILE A 163 25.08 -1.09 17.34
C ILE A 163 26.53 -1.42 16.99
N GLU A 164 27.33 -0.40 16.64
CA GLU A 164 28.78 -0.54 16.47
C GLU A 164 29.45 -0.69 17.85
N ASP A 165 30.32 -1.70 17.99
CA ASP A 165 31.09 -1.99 19.21
C ASP A 165 32.30 -1.05 19.40
#